data_AF-A0A941TSK0-F1
#
_entry.id   AF-A0A941TSK0-F1
#
_cell.length_a   1.000
_cell.length_b   1.000
_cell.length_c   1.000
_cell.angle_alpha   90.00
_cell.angle_beta   90.00
_cell.angle_gamma   90.00
#
_symmetry.space_group_name_H-M   'P 1'
#
loop_
_entity.id
_entity.type
_entity.pdbx_description
1 polymer ?
#
loop_
_entity_poly.entity_id
_entity_poly.type
_entity_poly.pdbx_seq_one_letter_code
_entity_poly.pdbx_strand_id
1 'polypeptide(L)'
;MSYDLQVWSARPVDAPAMLPVPEDWSVQGESWVHERRGWQVNVGQSVKVLPEDLPEGVERTLPGIDYLTELNLSPISAPEPARKFLSRAAAAIAKATHGVIFDPQTDQLLLPSGIKRFSPAGASENASVLEMSWWFFDGPVARGEFGLLLDVLEATLPEALPRRYGSFEPPQHVYAETGREHFTRFLAEYLRGQVVVWYPSSPVANVHLGLPEVIGASKRGFRSARFSLDVDVAALHQSGWPAALKRLWIDLSRVLRPFYGDVRTLAGYRRNRSRYWVTQATQRHPVISWW
;
A
#
# COMPACT_ATOMS: atom_id res chain seq x y z
N MET A 1 1.22 -21.18 -29.89
CA MET A 1 0.63 -20.58 -28.67
C MET A 1 1.36 -21.13 -27.47
N SER A 2 1.60 -20.29 -26.46
CA SER A 2 2.21 -20.61 -25.16
C SER A 2 1.17 -20.47 -24.05
N TYR A 3 1.52 -20.88 -22.83
CA TYR A 3 0.79 -20.56 -21.61
C TYR A 3 1.66 -19.61 -20.78
N ASP A 4 1.13 -18.46 -20.40
CA ASP A 4 1.93 -17.36 -19.89
C ASP A 4 1.49 -16.99 -18.47
N LEU A 5 2.44 -16.74 -17.58
CA LEU A 5 2.20 -16.21 -16.23
C LEU A 5 3.02 -14.94 -16.03
N GLN A 6 2.49 -14.00 -15.25
CA GLN A 6 3.17 -12.76 -14.91
C GLN A 6 3.45 -12.72 -13.40
N VAL A 7 4.65 -12.31 -13.02
CA VAL A 7 5.00 -12.01 -11.62
C VAL A 7 5.22 -10.53 -11.48
N TRP A 8 4.38 -9.89 -10.68
CA TRP A 8 4.45 -8.48 -10.33
C TRP A 8 5.08 -8.36 -8.95
N SER A 9 6.23 -7.67 -8.82
CA SER A 9 7.02 -7.70 -7.58
C SER A 9 7.62 -6.36 -7.17
N ALA A 10 7.94 -6.26 -5.87
CA ALA A 10 8.62 -5.09 -5.30
C ALA A 10 10.13 -5.06 -5.59
N ARG A 11 10.71 -6.19 -6.01
CA ARG A 11 12.14 -6.34 -6.34
C ARG A 11 12.31 -7.04 -7.69
N PRO A 12 13.42 -6.78 -8.40
CA PRO A 12 13.72 -7.52 -9.63
C PRO A 12 14.12 -8.96 -9.29
N VAL A 13 13.99 -9.83 -10.28
CA VAL A 13 14.38 -11.24 -10.24
C VAL A 13 15.89 -11.35 -10.36
N ASP A 14 16.48 -12.17 -9.49
CA ASP A 14 17.88 -12.58 -9.53
C ASP A 14 17.94 -14.08 -9.86
N ALA A 15 17.81 -14.38 -11.16
CA ALA A 15 17.85 -15.73 -11.69
C ALA A 15 19.28 -16.10 -12.15
N PRO A 16 19.67 -17.39 -12.08
CA PRO A 16 18.82 -18.55 -11.81
C PRO A 16 18.65 -18.90 -10.32
N ALA A 17 19.30 -18.19 -9.39
CA ALA A 17 19.32 -18.55 -7.97
C ALA A 17 17.93 -18.65 -7.32
N MET A 18 16.96 -17.86 -7.81
CA MET A 18 15.56 -17.87 -7.32
C MET A 18 14.67 -18.93 -7.99
N LEU A 19 15.16 -19.62 -9.03
CA LEU A 19 14.39 -20.58 -9.79
C LEU A 19 14.50 -22.00 -9.20
N PRO A 20 13.50 -22.87 -9.37
CA PRO A 20 13.62 -24.28 -8.99
C PRO A 20 14.73 -24.97 -9.79
N VAL A 21 15.52 -25.84 -9.16
CA VAL A 21 16.68 -26.52 -9.79
C VAL A 21 17.57 -25.52 -10.58
N PRO A 22 18.20 -24.53 -9.90
CA PRO A 22 18.97 -23.45 -10.55
C PRO A 22 20.00 -23.94 -11.58
N GLU A 23 20.61 -25.09 -11.33
CA GLU A 23 21.61 -25.75 -12.17
C GLU A 23 21.07 -26.20 -13.55
N ASP A 24 19.75 -26.37 -13.68
CA ASP A 24 19.10 -26.83 -14.91
C ASP A 24 18.62 -25.67 -15.81
N TRP A 25 18.93 -24.43 -15.44
CA TRP A 25 18.58 -23.25 -16.24
C TRP A 25 19.75 -22.80 -17.09
N SER A 26 19.47 -22.56 -18.37
CA SER A 26 20.42 -21.99 -19.32
C SER A 26 20.08 -20.53 -19.58
N VAL A 27 21.10 -19.69 -19.74
CA VAL A 27 20.91 -18.28 -20.13
C VAL A 27 20.84 -18.21 -21.66
N GLN A 28 19.76 -17.63 -22.18
CA GLN A 28 19.58 -17.36 -23.61
C GLN A 28 19.21 -15.89 -23.80
N GLY A 29 20.21 -15.09 -24.17
CA GLY A 29 20.07 -13.64 -24.25
C GLY A 29 19.71 -13.03 -22.89
N GLU A 30 18.58 -12.35 -22.83
CA GLU A 30 18.03 -11.73 -21.61
C GLU A 30 17.03 -12.62 -20.89
N SER A 31 17.00 -13.93 -21.19
CA SER A 31 16.05 -14.86 -20.58
C SER A 31 16.75 -16.09 -20.01
N TRP A 32 16.07 -16.74 -19.06
CA TRP A 32 16.46 -18.03 -18.52
C TRP A 32 15.53 -19.10 -19.07
N VAL A 33 16.11 -20.17 -19.61
CA VAL A 33 15.36 -21.24 -20.25
C VAL A 33 15.63 -22.56 -19.54
N HIS A 34 14.55 -23.21 -19.12
CA HIS A 34 14.54 -24.59 -18.65
C HIS A 34 13.88 -25.48 -19.69
N GLU A 35 14.67 -26.34 -20.32
CA GLU A 35 14.21 -27.23 -21.39
C GLU A 35 14.12 -28.69 -20.91
N ARG A 36 13.04 -29.35 -21.32
CA ARG A 36 12.82 -30.79 -21.16
C ARG A 36 12.25 -31.36 -22.45
N ARG A 37 12.19 -32.69 -22.56
CA ARG A 37 11.68 -33.36 -23.76
C ARG A 37 10.24 -32.91 -24.07
N GLY A 38 10.09 -32.12 -25.13
CA GLY A 38 8.79 -31.69 -25.66
C GLY A 38 8.18 -30.43 -25.03
N TRP A 39 8.89 -29.74 -24.12
CA TRP A 39 8.45 -28.45 -23.58
C TRP A 39 9.61 -27.63 -23.01
N GLN A 40 9.42 -26.31 -22.96
CA GLN A 40 10.35 -25.38 -22.34
C GLN A 40 9.61 -24.33 -21.53
N VAL A 41 10.23 -23.88 -20.43
CA VAL A 41 9.82 -22.67 -19.71
C VAL A 41 10.87 -21.61 -19.93
N ASN A 42 10.43 -20.43 -20.36
CA ASN A 42 11.24 -19.22 -20.47
C ASN A 42 10.83 -18.25 -19.36
N VAL A 43 11.81 -17.68 -18.67
CA VAL A 43 11.65 -16.60 -17.71
C VAL A 43 12.36 -15.38 -18.27
N GLY A 44 11.64 -14.29 -18.49
CA GLY A 44 12.22 -13.02 -18.93
C GLY A 44 12.92 -12.26 -17.79
N GLN A 45 13.64 -11.21 -18.15
CA GLN A 45 14.14 -10.23 -17.18
C GLN A 45 13.00 -9.47 -16.50
N SER A 46 13.28 -8.93 -15.31
CA SER A 46 12.37 -8.00 -14.66
C SER A 46 12.40 -6.65 -15.37
N VAL A 47 11.26 -6.22 -15.87
CA VAL A 47 11.04 -4.89 -16.43
C VAL A 47 10.46 -4.00 -15.36
N LYS A 48 10.98 -2.77 -15.25
CA LYS A 48 10.43 -1.78 -14.31
C LYS A 48 9.12 -1.23 -14.87
N VAL A 49 8.10 -1.14 -14.03
CA VAL A 49 6.75 -0.69 -14.42
C VAL A 49 6.34 0.57 -13.69
N LEU A 50 5.42 1.32 -14.29
CA LEU A 50 4.77 2.46 -13.67
C LEU A 50 3.45 2.04 -13.02
N PRO A 51 2.91 2.82 -12.05
CA PRO A 51 1.64 2.50 -11.40
C PRO A 51 0.47 2.30 -12.38
N GLU A 52 0.44 3.07 -13.48
CA GLU A 52 -0.57 2.96 -14.54
C GLU A 52 -0.53 1.65 -15.33
N ASP A 53 0.59 0.91 -15.29
CA ASP A 53 0.75 -0.37 -15.98
C ASP A 53 0.21 -1.54 -15.15
N LEU A 54 -0.11 -1.32 -13.87
CA LEU A 54 -0.45 -2.38 -12.94
C LEU A 54 -1.88 -2.88 -13.17
N PRO A 55 -2.09 -4.21 -13.27
CA PRO A 55 -3.42 -4.78 -13.31
C PRO A 55 -4.24 -4.41 -12.08
N GLU A 56 -5.56 -4.33 -12.25
CA GLU A 56 -6.46 -4.00 -11.15
C GLU A 56 -6.27 -4.98 -9.98
N GLY A 57 -6.17 -4.45 -8.76
CA GLY A 57 -6.02 -5.25 -7.55
C GLY A 57 -4.58 -5.68 -7.20
N VAL A 58 -3.60 -5.54 -8.09
CA VAL A 58 -2.19 -5.86 -7.78
C VAL A 58 -1.66 -4.97 -6.65
N GLU A 59 -1.84 -3.64 -6.75
CA GLU A 59 -1.41 -2.69 -5.71
C GLU A 59 -2.17 -2.86 -4.39
N ARG A 60 -3.41 -3.36 -4.45
CA ARG A 60 -4.22 -3.67 -3.27
C ARG A 60 -3.69 -4.92 -2.57
N THR A 61 -3.15 -5.86 -3.33
CA THR A 61 -2.64 -7.14 -2.79
C THR A 61 -1.32 -6.97 -2.07
N LEU A 62 -0.34 -6.30 -2.69
CA LEU A 62 0.97 -6.04 -2.10
C LEU A 62 1.41 -4.58 -2.32
N PRO A 63 2.14 -3.98 -1.37
CA PRO A 63 2.58 -2.61 -1.51
C PRO A 63 3.78 -2.53 -2.45
N GLY A 64 3.90 -1.41 -3.17
CA GLY A 64 5.15 -1.01 -3.83
C GLY A 64 5.64 -1.95 -4.93
N ILE A 65 4.72 -2.50 -5.71
CA ILE A 65 5.05 -3.26 -6.92
C ILE A 65 5.73 -2.32 -7.93
N ASP A 66 6.95 -2.65 -8.32
CA ASP A 66 7.81 -1.85 -9.20
C ASP A 66 8.30 -2.62 -10.44
N TYR A 67 8.10 -3.95 -10.49
CA TYR A 67 8.66 -4.81 -11.52
C TYR A 67 7.63 -5.83 -12.04
N LEU A 68 7.74 -6.14 -13.33
CA LEU A 68 7.06 -7.24 -14.02
C LEU A 68 8.10 -8.25 -14.53
N THR A 69 7.88 -9.52 -14.26
CA THR A 69 8.60 -10.63 -14.87
C THR A 69 7.62 -11.57 -15.55
N GLU A 70 7.83 -11.83 -16.84
CA GLU A 70 7.01 -12.76 -17.61
C GLU A 70 7.61 -14.17 -17.64
N LEU A 71 6.76 -15.17 -17.53
CA LEU A 71 7.10 -16.57 -17.67
C LEU A 71 6.23 -17.21 -18.74
N ASN A 72 6.85 -17.91 -19.68
CA ASN A 72 6.17 -18.49 -20.83
C ASN A 72 6.46 -20.00 -20.90
N LEU A 73 5.41 -20.82 -20.99
CA LEU A 73 5.49 -22.26 -21.23
C LEU A 73 5.14 -22.56 -22.68
N SER A 74 6.05 -23.23 -23.39
CA SER A 74 5.84 -23.65 -24.78
C SER A 74 6.08 -25.15 -24.96
N PRO A 75 5.29 -25.85 -25.80
CA PRO A 75 4.06 -25.38 -26.47
C PRO A 75 2.85 -25.33 -25.52
N ILE A 76 1.73 -24.71 -25.92
CA ILE A 76 0.47 -24.69 -25.13
C ILE A 76 -0.07 -26.09 -24.78
N SER A 77 0.25 -27.08 -25.64
CA SER A 77 -0.08 -28.49 -25.46
C SER A 77 0.88 -29.22 -24.50
N ALA A 78 1.78 -28.49 -23.83
CA ALA A 78 2.69 -29.06 -22.84
C ALA A 78 1.89 -29.81 -21.74
N PRO A 79 2.44 -30.93 -21.25
CA PRO A 79 1.71 -31.79 -20.33
C PRO A 79 1.54 -31.13 -18.96
N GLU A 80 0.58 -31.61 -18.17
CA GLU A 80 0.26 -31.07 -16.84
C GLU A 80 1.47 -30.91 -15.89
N PRO A 81 2.48 -31.82 -15.86
CA PRO A 81 3.69 -31.61 -15.08
C PRO A 81 4.49 -30.35 -15.47
N ALA A 82 4.45 -29.94 -16.74
CA ALA A 82 5.13 -28.73 -17.22
C ALA A 82 4.41 -27.46 -16.72
N ARG A 83 3.07 -27.47 -16.71
CA ARG A 83 2.25 -26.39 -16.12
C ARG A 83 2.53 -26.24 -14.63
N LYS A 84 2.58 -27.37 -13.90
CA LYS A 84 2.97 -27.38 -12.48
C LYS A 84 4.38 -26.84 -12.26
N PHE A 85 5.33 -27.15 -13.15
CA PHE A 85 6.68 -26.60 -13.07
C PHE A 85 6.68 -25.08 -13.29
N LEU A 86 5.95 -24.57 -14.29
CA LEU A 86 5.76 -23.13 -14.51
C LEU A 86 5.19 -22.44 -13.27
N SER A 87 4.09 -22.95 -12.70
CA SER A 87 3.49 -22.37 -11.49
C SER A 87 4.44 -22.40 -10.29
N ARG A 88 5.24 -23.47 -10.15
CA ARG A 88 6.29 -23.55 -9.11
C ARG A 88 7.39 -22.53 -9.33
N ALA A 89 7.82 -22.31 -10.57
CA ALA A 89 8.80 -21.28 -10.90
C ALA A 89 8.25 -19.88 -10.59
N ALA A 90 7.02 -19.57 -11.04
CA ALA A 90 6.35 -18.31 -10.74
C ALA A 90 6.21 -18.08 -9.22
N ALA A 91 5.82 -19.11 -8.46
CA ALA A 91 5.71 -19.03 -7.01
C ALA A 91 7.06 -18.86 -6.30
N ALA A 92 8.12 -19.51 -6.80
CA ALA A 92 9.47 -19.34 -6.27
C ALA A 92 9.97 -17.91 -6.49
N ILE A 93 9.78 -17.38 -7.69
CA ILE A 93 10.09 -15.99 -8.04
C ILE A 93 9.31 -15.03 -7.14
N ALA A 94 7.98 -15.12 -7.14
CA ALA A 94 7.11 -14.22 -6.38
C ALA A 94 7.43 -14.23 -4.88
N LYS A 95 7.77 -15.40 -4.31
CA LYS A 95 8.24 -15.50 -2.93
C LYS A 95 9.58 -14.81 -2.70
N ALA A 96 10.54 -15.01 -3.59
CA ALA A 96 11.87 -14.42 -3.49
C ALA A 96 11.84 -12.89 -3.69
N THR A 97 10.99 -12.37 -4.57
CA THR A 97 10.93 -10.95 -4.92
C THR A 97 9.86 -10.15 -4.16
N HIS A 98 9.06 -10.81 -3.31
CA HIS A 98 7.89 -10.24 -2.65
C HIS A 98 6.89 -9.71 -3.69
N GLY A 99 6.30 -10.65 -4.42
CA GLY A 99 5.39 -10.38 -5.53
C GLY A 99 4.12 -11.20 -5.49
N VAL A 100 3.24 -10.88 -6.43
CA VAL A 100 1.97 -11.54 -6.72
C VAL A 100 2.05 -12.13 -8.12
N ILE A 101 1.45 -13.30 -8.31
CA ILE A 101 1.34 -13.92 -9.62
C ILE A 101 0.01 -13.49 -10.23
N PHE A 102 0.02 -13.05 -11.47
CA PHE A 102 -1.16 -12.82 -12.28
C PHE A 102 -1.23 -13.85 -13.39
N ASP A 103 -2.39 -14.48 -13.56
CA ASP A 103 -2.71 -15.40 -14.64
C ASP A 103 -3.63 -14.70 -15.64
N PRO A 104 -3.10 -14.24 -16.79
CA PRO A 104 -3.89 -13.49 -17.77
C PRO A 104 -5.01 -14.32 -18.44
N GLN A 105 -4.93 -15.65 -18.39
CA GLN A 105 -5.92 -16.53 -19.03
C GLN A 105 -7.17 -16.70 -18.16
N THR A 106 -7.02 -16.57 -16.84
CA THR A 106 -8.11 -16.71 -15.87
C THR A 106 -8.47 -15.41 -15.16
N ASP A 107 -7.70 -14.35 -15.38
CA ASP A 107 -7.82 -13.05 -14.71
C ASP A 107 -7.75 -13.18 -13.17
N GLN A 108 -6.79 -14.00 -12.70
CA GLN A 108 -6.63 -14.31 -11.28
C GLN A 108 -5.30 -13.83 -10.72
N LEU A 109 -5.38 -13.27 -9.50
CA LEU A 109 -4.24 -12.94 -8.67
C LEU A 109 -4.00 -14.05 -7.64
N LEU A 110 -2.79 -14.60 -7.64
CA LEU A 110 -2.35 -15.64 -6.72
C LEU A 110 -1.21 -15.12 -5.85
N LEU A 111 -1.43 -15.11 -4.54
CA LEU A 111 -0.40 -14.74 -3.57
C LEU A 111 0.28 -16.00 -3.03
N PRO A 112 1.60 -16.17 -3.19
CA PRO A 112 2.31 -17.32 -2.64
C PRO A 112 2.15 -17.43 -1.12
N SER A 113 2.13 -18.68 -0.63
CA SER A 113 1.96 -18.94 0.80
C SER A 113 3.06 -18.30 1.64
N GLY A 114 2.65 -17.68 2.75
CA GLY A 114 3.55 -17.00 3.68
C GLY A 114 3.89 -15.56 3.30
N ILE A 115 3.55 -15.08 2.10
CA ILE A 115 3.62 -13.66 1.79
C ILE A 115 2.41 -12.97 2.43
N LYS A 116 2.67 -11.86 3.12
CA LYS A 116 1.65 -10.98 3.69
C LYS A 116 1.94 -9.56 3.25
N ARG A 117 0.89 -8.78 3.00
CA ARG A 117 0.99 -7.34 2.75
C ARG A 117 1.70 -6.60 3.87
N PHE A 118 1.36 -6.93 5.13
CA PHE A 118 2.04 -6.43 6.32
C PHE A 118 2.17 -7.51 7.38
N SER A 119 3.33 -7.57 8.02
CA SER A 119 3.61 -8.38 9.19
C SER A 119 3.69 -7.49 10.43
N PRO A 120 2.71 -7.55 11.35
CA PRO A 120 2.70 -6.70 12.54
C PRO A 120 3.93 -6.92 13.41
N ALA A 121 4.57 -5.82 13.79
CA ALA A 121 5.61 -5.89 14.80
C ALA A 121 4.97 -6.07 16.19
N GLY A 122 5.68 -6.78 17.09
CA GLY A 122 5.20 -7.11 18.43
C GLY A 122 5.04 -5.89 19.35
N ALA A 123 4.65 -6.12 20.61
CA ALA A 123 4.57 -5.05 21.59
C ALA A 123 5.93 -4.33 21.76
N SER A 124 5.89 -3.03 22.05
CA SER A 124 7.08 -2.20 22.30
C SER A 124 6.73 -1.05 23.24
N GLU A 125 7.63 -0.75 24.17
CA GLU A 125 7.51 0.42 25.07
C GLU A 125 8.11 1.70 24.46
N ASN A 126 8.81 1.58 23.32
CA ASN A 126 9.42 2.70 22.60
C ASN A 126 9.32 2.48 21.08
N ALA A 127 8.09 2.38 20.59
CA ALA A 127 7.80 2.34 19.17
C ALA A 127 7.92 3.73 18.53
N SER A 128 8.15 3.72 17.23
CA SER A 128 8.20 4.92 16.41
C SER A 128 7.16 4.86 15.29
N VAL A 129 6.64 6.02 14.91
CA VAL A 129 5.75 6.20 13.75
C VAL A 129 6.37 7.17 12.75
N LEU A 130 6.08 6.97 11.48
CA LEU A 130 6.28 7.94 10.41
C LEU A 130 4.99 8.76 10.29
N GLU A 131 5.00 10.00 10.77
CA GLU A 131 3.91 10.95 10.57
C GLU A 131 4.12 11.68 9.25
N MET A 132 3.11 11.58 8.36
CA MET A 132 3.03 12.29 7.10
C MET A 132 1.89 13.31 7.23
N SER A 133 2.18 14.59 7.05
CA SER A 133 1.22 15.68 7.25
C SER A 133 1.15 16.64 6.07
N TRP A 134 -0.07 17.08 5.75
CA TRP A 134 -0.38 18.03 4.68
C TRP A 134 -1.27 19.14 5.21
N TRP A 135 -0.86 20.38 5.00
CA TRP A 135 -1.65 21.58 5.30
C TRP A 135 -2.08 22.25 4.00
N PHE A 136 -3.38 22.53 3.90
CA PHE A 136 -4.00 23.04 2.69
C PHE A 136 -5.15 24.00 3.04
N PHE A 137 -5.49 24.90 2.12
CA PHE A 137 -6.61 25.84 2.28
C PHE A 137 -7.59 25.83 1.09
N ASP A 138 -7.24 25.13 0.02
CA ASP A 138 -8.09 24.87 -1.14
C ASP A 138 -7.82 23.42 -1.59
N GLY A 139 -8.45 23.01 -2.70
CA GLY A 139 -8.36 21.68 -3.26
C GLY A 139 -9.68 20.93 -3.10
N PRO A 140 -9.84 19.82 -3.84
CA PRO A 140 -11.06 19.02 -3.80
C PRO A 140 -11.53 18.66 -2.38
N VAL A 141 -10.61 18.22 -1.51
CA VAL A 141 -10.95 17.83 -0.14
C VAL A 141 -11.45 19.02 0.69
N ALA A 142 -10.85 20.20 0.54
CA ALA A 142 -11.32 21.42 1.23
C ALA A 142 -12.73 21.84 0.79
N ARG A 143 -13.14 21.48 -0.44
CA ARG A 143 -14.48 21.71 -0.99
C ARG A 143 -15.47 20.57 -0.70
N GLY A 144 -15.05 19.52 0.01
CA GLY A 144 -15.90 18.39 0.36
C GLY A 144 -15.92 17.25 -0.65
N GLU A 145 -15.04 17.27 -1.66
CA GLU A 145 -14.89 16.20 -2.65
C GLU A 145 -14.07 15.02 -2.07
N PHE A 146 -14.54 14.43 -0.95
CA PHE A 146 -13.79 13.40 -0.22
C PHE A 146 -13.56 12.10 -1.00
N GLY A 147 -14.37 11.84 -2.03
CA GLY A 147 -14.21 10.66 -2.89
C GLY A 147 -12.79 10.55 -3.45
N LEU A 148 -12.21 11.66 -3.91
CA LEU A 148 -10.86 11.67 -4.48
C LEU A 148 -9.77 11.33 -3.46
N LEU A 149 -9.96 11.72 -2.20
CA LEU A 149 -9.07 11.32 -1.11
C LEU A 149 -9.16 9.80 -0.89
N LEU A 150 -10.39 9.29 -0.82
CA LEU A 150 -10.63 7.87 -0.57
C LEU A 150 -10.14 6.99 -1.74
N ASP A 151 -10.22 7.47 -2.98
CA ASP A 151 -9.66 6.77 -4.14
C ASP A 151 -8.15 6.53 -4.00
N VAL A 152 -7.41 7.58 -3.61
CA VAL A 152 -5.96 7.46 -3.39
C VAL A 152 -5.65 6.51 -2.22
N LEU A 153 -6.40 6.61 -1.11
CA LEU A 153 -6.21 5.70 0.01
C LEU A 153 -6.52 4.25 -0.40
N GLU A 154 -7.64 4.00 -1.07
CA GLU A 154 -8.06 2.65 -1.48
C GLU A 154 -7.09 2.00 -2.47
N ALA A 155 -6.52 2.78 -3.39
CA ALA A 155 -5.54 2.30 -4.36
C ALA A 155 -4.19 1.98 -3.70
N THR A 156 -3.64 2.93 -2.92
CA THR A 156 -2.23 2.87 -2.50
C THR A 156 -2.03 2.37 -1.07
N LEU A 157 -2.93 2.73 -0.14
CA LEU A 157 -2.84 2.40 1.28
C LEU A 157 -4.23 2.09 1.86
N PRO A 158 -4.87 0.97 1.48
CA PRO A 158 -6.22 0.63 1.92
C PRO A 158 -6.31 0.50 3.45
N GLU A 159 -5.20 0.23 4.14
CA GLU A 159 -5.12 0.22 5.60
C GLU A 159 -5.44 1.57 6.27
N ALA A 160 -5.32 2.67 5.52
CA ALA A 160 -5.69 4.01 5.97
C ALA A 160 -7.20 4.25 5.97
N LEU A 161 -7.98 3.47 5.21
CA LEU A 161 -9.44 3.54 5.27
C LEU A 161 -9.92 3.16 6.68
N PRO A 162 -11.02 3.76 7.16
CA PRO A 162 -11.47 3.47 8.51
C PRO A 162 -11.94 2.03 8.59
N ARG A 163 -11.58 1.33 9.66
CA ARG A 163 -12.31 0.14 10.10
C ARG A 163 -13.57 0.55 10.86
N ARG A 164 -13.44 1.59 11.69
CA ARG A 164 -14.53 2.24 12.43
C ARG A 164 -14.38 3.75 12.36
N TYR A 165 -15.51 4.46 12.34
CA TYR A 165 -15.51 5.92 12.33
C TYR A 165 -16.76 6.48 13.02
N GLY A 166 -16.69 7.76 13.40
CA GLY A 166 -17.75 8.38 14.17
C GLY A 166 -17.46 9.80 14.62
N SER A 167 -18.46 10.46 15.21
CA SER A 167 -18.35 11.83 15.72
C SER A 167 -17.79 11.91 17.15
N PHE A 168 -17.68 10.79 17.84
CA PHE A 168 -17.11 10.68 19.18
C PHE A 168 -16.64 9.24 19.45
N GLU A 169 -15.97 9.05 20.60
CA GLU A 169 -15.59 7.73 21.07
C GLU A 169 -16.67 7.15 22.02
N PRO A 170 -17.09 5.90 21.84
CA PRO A 170 -16.67 4.96 20.80
C PRO A 170 -17.30 5.28 19.42
N PRO A 171 -16.58 5.05 18.30
CA PRO A 171 -17.11 5.33 16.97
C PRO A 171 -18.33 4.46 16.63
N GLN A 172 -19.37 5.08 16.06
CA GLN A 172 -20.69 4.45 15.86
C GLN A 172 -20.76 3.55 14.63
N HIS A 173 -19.90 3.79 13.63
CA HIS A 173 -20.00 3.12 12.33
C HIS A 173 -18.86 2.12 12.11
N VAL A 174 -19.17 1.02 11.42
CA VAL A 174 -18.22 0.04 10.90
C VAL A 174 -18.18 0.20 9.38
N TYR A 175 -17.00 0.45 8.81
CA TYR A 175 -16.88 0.76 7.38
C TYR A 175 -17.26 -0.41 6.47
N ALA A 176 -16.92 -1.64 6.87
CA ALA A 176 -17.29 -2.83 6.12
C ALA A 176 -18.82 -3.06 6.04
N GLU A 177 -19.59 -2.51 7.00
CA GLU A 177 -21.06 -2.65 7.04
C GLU A 177 -21.76 -1.47 6.35
N THR A 178 -21.25 -0.26 6.57
CA THR A 178 -21.88 0.99 6.08
C THR A 178 -21.42 1.37 4.68
N GLY A 179 -20.23 0.94 4.28
CA GLY A 179 -19.67 1.19 2.97
C GLY A 179 -19.14 2.61 2.76
N ARG A 180 -18.53 2.78 1.59
CA ARG A 180 -17.85 4.00 1.16
C ARG A 180 -18.78 5.21 1.06
N GLU A 181 -19.96 5.04 0.46
CA GLU A 181 -20.92 6.13 0.25
C GLU A 181 -21.40 6.74 1.57
N HIS A 182 -21.67 5.90 2.57
CA HIS A 182 -22.04 6.37 3.90
C HIS A 182 -20.89 7.17 4.52
N PHE A 183 -19.64 6.69 4.41
CA PHE A 183 -18.50 7.41 4.97
C PHE A 183 -18.26 8.77 4.29
N THR A 184 -18.37 8.86 2.98
CA THR A 184 -18.27 10.15 2.26
C THR A 184 -19.33 11.15 2.73
N ARG A 185 -20.58 10.69 2.89
CA ARG A 185 -21.68 11.53 3.42
C ARG A 185 -21.42 11.97 4.86
N PHE A 186 -20.96 11.03 5.69
CA PHE A 186 -20.60 11.31 7.08
C PHE A 186 -19.51 12.40 7.17
N LEU A 187 -18.46 12.33 6.34
CA LEU A 187 -17.43 13.38 6.30
C LEU A 187 -18.03 14.73 5.87
N ALA A 188 -18.92 14.76 4.88
CA ALA A 188 -19.57 15.99 4.44
C ALA A 188 -20.43 16.64 5.53
N GLU A 189 -21.07 15.84 6.39
CA GLU A 189 -21.95 16.32 7.45
C GLU A 189 -21.20 16.74 8.71
N TYR A 190 -20.20 15.96 9.16
CA TYR A 190 -19.60 16.12 10.48
C TYR A 190 -18.20 16.74 10.48
N LEU A 191 -17.45 16.72 9.37
CA LEU A 191 -16.03 17.07 9.41
C LEU A 191 -15.76 18.57 9.61
N ARG A 192 -16.66 19.43 9.12
CA ARG A 192 -16.44 20.88 9.13
C ARG A 192 -16.64 21.43 10.54
N GLY A 193 -15.56 21.85 11.17
CA GLY A 193 -15.54 22.42 12.51
C GLY A 193 -15.69 21.42 13.65
N GLN A 194 -15.72 20.11 13.37
CA GLN A 194 -15.83 19.07 14.40
C GLN A 194 -14.72 18.03 14.27
N VAL A 195 -14.57 17.24 15.32
CA VAL A 195 -13.60 16.13 15.36
C VAL A 195 -14.28 14.87 14.85
N VAL A 196 -13.69 14.24 13.84
CA VAL A 196 -14.07 12.91 13.38
C VAL A 196 -13.10 11.89 13.98
N VAL A 197 -13.64 10.87 14.63
CA VAL A 197 -12.88 9.69 15.03
C VAL A 197 -12.76 8.76 13.84
N TRP A 198 -11.51 8.43 13.47
CA TRP A 198 -11.17 7.58 12.32
C TRP A 198 -10.18 6.52 12.79
N TYR A 199 -10.61 5.27 12.93
CA TYR A 199 -9.73 4.17 13.35
C TYR A 199 -9.29 3.33 12.15
N PRO A 200 -8.03 3.43 11.73
CA PRO A 200 -7.48 2.67 10.60
C PRO A 200 -7.12 1.22 10.99
N SER A 201 -6.44 0.51 10.08
CA SER A 201 -5.84 -0.80 10.31
C SER A 201 -4.32 -0.75 10.22
N SER A 202 -3.62 -1.69 10.87
CA SER A 202 -2.16 -1.76 10.80
C SER A 202 -1.66 -1.96 9.37
N PRO A 203 -0.54 -1.32 8.96
CA PRO A 203 0.42 -0.58 9.80
C PRO A 203 0.06 0.86 10.12
N VAL A 204 -1.07 1.37 9.66
CA VAL A 204 -1.50 2.74 9.94
C VAL A 204 -1.95 2.83 11.40
N ALA A 205 -1.26 3.66 12.17
CA ALA A 205 -1.51 3.88 13.59
C ALA A 205 -2.65 4.90 13.81
N ASN A 206 -2.72 5.92 12.96
CA ASN A 206 -3.66 7.02 13.11
C ASN A 206 -3.89 7.71 11.76
N VAL A 207 -5.12 8.22 11.56
CA VAL A 207 -5.49 9.09 10.44
C VAL A 207 -6.27 10.25 11.03
N HIS A 208 -5.90 11.46 10.65
CA HIS A 208 -6.59 12.67 11.05
C HIS A 208 -6.90 13.53 9.84
N LEU A 209 -8.14 14.00 9.76
CA LEU A 209 -8.57 15.01 8.81
C LEU A 209 -9.29 16.09 9.61
N GLY A 210 -8.75 17.31 9.58
CA GLY A 210 -9.33 18.48 10.22
C GLY A 210 -9.67 19.52 9.17
N LEU A 211 -10.95 19.89 9.07
CA LEU A 211 -11.43 21.02 8.27
C LEU A 211 -12.06 22.05 9.20
N PRO A 212 -11.45 23.23 9.41
CA PRO A 212 -12.06 24.25 10.24
C PRO A 212 -13.31 24.85 9.55
N GLU A 213 -14.22 25.40 10.34
CA GLU A 213 -15.44 26.07 9.83
C GLU A 213 -15.10 27.23 8.89
N VAL A 214 -14.01 27.95 9.19
CA VAL A 214 -13.46 29.01 8.37
C VAL A 214 -11.99 28.70 8.08
N ILE A 215 -11.64 28.67 6.80
CA ILE A 215 -10.27 28.60 6.31
C ILE A 215 -9.81 30.02 5.95
N GLY A 216 -8.57 30.36 6.29
CA GLY A 216 -7.98 31.66 6.03
C GLY A 216 -7.77 32.49 7.30
N ALA A 217 -7.66 33.81 7.14
CA ALA A 217 -7.39 34.72 8.24
C ALA A 217 -8.60 34.82 9.19
N SER A 218 -8.33 34.77 10.50
CA SER A 218 -9.30 35.00 11.56
C SER A 218 -8.70 35.88 12.66
N LYS A 219 -9.52 36.35 13.60
CA LYS A 219 -9.05 37.09 14.79
C LYS A 219 -8.08 36.28 15.66
N ARG A 220 -8.09 34.95 15.56
CA ARG A 220 -7.21 34.04 16.31
C ARG A 220 -5.97 33.60 15.52
N GLY A 221 -5.78 34.14 14.31
CA GLY A 221 -4.71 33.73 13.38
C GLY A 221 -5.25 33.03 12.13
N PHE A 222 -4.33 32.52 11.32
CA PHE A 222 -4.65 31.81 10.08
C PHE A 222 -5.08 30.37 10.37
N ARG A 223 -6.20 29.94 9.80
CA ARG A 223 -6.74 28.58 9.90
C ARG A 223 -6.60 27.87 8.56
N SER A 224 -6.13 26.63 8.58
CA SER A 224 -6.01 25.77 7.39
C SER A 224 -6.55 24.39 7.68
N ALA A 225 -6.95 23.66 6.65
CA ALA A 225 -7.21 22.24 6.78
C ALA A 225 -5.89 21.47 6.98
N ARG A 226 -5.98 20.32 7.64
CA ARG A 226 -4.85 19.40 7.84
C ARG A 226 -5.30 17.98 7.60
N PHE A 227 -4.54 17.24 6.80
CA PHE A 227 -4.60 15.79 6.75
C PHE A 227 -3.30 15.26 7.33
N SER A 228 -3.36 14.23 8.17
CA SER A 228 -2.17 13.53 8.63
C SER A 228 -2.42 12.03 8.77
N LEU A 229 -1.36 11.27 8.58
CA LEU A 229 -1.36 9.83 8.67
C LEU A 229 -0.07 9.36 9.36
N ASP A 230 -0.24 8.48 10.34
CA ASP A 230 0.88 7.90 11.10
C ASP A 230 1.03 6.43 10.72
N VAL A 231 2.23 6.01 10.29
CA VAL A 231 2.53 4.61 9.94
C VAL A 231 3.57 4.03 10.89
N ASP A 232 3.41 2.78 11.31
CA ASP A 232 4.48 2.05 12.02
C ASP A 232 5.80 2.09 11.23
N VAL A 233 6.88 2.61 11.83
CA VAL A 233 8.22 2.61 11.19
C VAL A 233 8.68 1.19 10.83
N ALA A 234 8.20 0.16 11.54
CA ALA A 234 8.49 -1.23 11.19
C ALA A 234 8.02 -1.61 9.77
N ALA A 235 7.03 -0.90 9.20
CA ALA A 235 6.61 -1.08 7.82
C ALA A 235 7.72 -0.70 6.83
N LEU A 236 8.54 0.32 7.13
CA LEU A 236 9.64 0.76 6.25
C LEU A 236 10.73 -0.32 6.05
N HIS A 237 10.78 -1.32 6.93
CA HIS A 237 11.69 -2.45 6.81
C HIS A 237 11.08 -3.66 6.08
N GLN A 238 9.81 -3.56 5.66
CA GLN A 238 9.13 -4.59 4.88
C GLN A 238 9.16 -4.25 3.40
N SER A 239 9.20 -5.29 2.56
CA SER A 239 9.30 -5.12 1.11
C SER A 239 8.10 -4.33 0.57
N GLY A 240 8.36 -3.44 -0.39
CA GLY A 240 7.33 -2.64 -1.06
C GLY A 240 6.83 -1.41 -0.27
N TRP A 241 6.81 -1.45 1.06
CA TRP A 241 6.28 -0.37 1.89
C TRP A 241 6.95 1.01 1.67
N PRO A 242 8.28 1.14 1.60
CA PRO A 242 8.91 2.43 1.30
C PRO A 242 8.44 3.03 -0.04
N ALA A 243 8.29 2.19 -1.08
CA ALA A 243 7.83 2.62 -2.40
C ALA A 243 6.35 3.02 -2.35
N ALA A 244 5.50 2.21 -1.71
CA ALA A 244 4.08 2.51 -1.54
C ALA A 244 3.83 3.83 -0.79
N LEU A 245 4.54 4.06 0.33
CA LEU A 245 4.41 5.30 1.10
C LEU A 245 4.91 6.52 0.32
N LYS A 246 5.95 6.36 -0.50
CA LYS A 246 6.40 7.43 -1.39
C LYS A 246 5.36 7.76 -2.47
N ARG A 247 4.73 6.76 -3.09
CA ARG A 247 3.64 6.97 -4.07
C ARG A 247 2.45 7.65 -3.41
N LEU A 248 2.00 7.12 -2.26
CA LEU A 248 0.95 7.71 -1.45
C LEU A 248 1.22 9.18 -1.16
N TRP A 249 2.46 9.53 -0.79
CA TRP A 249 2.85 10.90 -0.53
C TRP A 249 2.59 11.81 -1.74
N ILE A 250 3.01 11.37 -2.91
CA ILE A 250 2.87 12.10 -4.17
C ILE A 250 1.39 12.24 -4.56
N ASP A 251 0.63 11.15 -4.51
CA ASP A 251 -0.76 11.13 -4.97
C ASP A 251 -1.69 11.89 -4.03
N LEU A 252 -1.50 11.77 -2.72
CA LEU A 252 -2.21 12.61 -1.75
C LEU A 252 -1.85 14.08 -1.93
N SER A 253 -0.59 14.41 -2.20
CA SER A 253 -0.19 15.81 -2.45
C SER A 253 -0.90 16.40 -3.67
N ARG A 254 -1.14 15.61 -4.72
CA ARG A 254 -1.88 16.04 -5.92
C ARG A 254 -3.35 16.33 -5.60
N VAL A 255 -3.98 15.48 -4.78
CA VAL A 255 -5.39 15.63 -4.38
C VAL A 255 -5.59 16.73 -3.34
N LEU A 256 -4.72 16.80 -2.32
CA LEU A 256 -4.83 17.76 -1.23
C LEU A 256 -4.36 19.16 -1.61
N ARG A 257 -3.45 19.27 -2.58
CA ARG A 257 -2.84 20.54 -3.02
C ARG A 257 -2.30 21.37 -1.83
N PRO A 258 -1.40 20.78 -1.03
CA PRO A 258 -0.87 21.44 0.16
C PRO A 258 -0.08 22.70 -0.19
N PHE A 259 -0.13 23.70 0.67
CA PHE A 259 0.87 24.77 0.67
C PHE A 259 2.10 24.38 1.52
N TYR A 260 1.95 23.40 2.41
CA TYR A 260 3.03 22.87 3.22
C TYR A 260 2.79 21.38 3.50
N GLY A 261 3.84 20.58 3.44
CA GLY A 261 3.83 19.18 3.82
C GLY A 261 5.09 18.85 4.62
N ASP A 262 4.96 17.96 5.60
CA ASP A 262 6.07 17.49 6.44
C ASP A 262 5.99 15.98 6.63
N VAL A 263 7.15 15.32 6.70
CA VAL A 263 7.28 13.88 6.96
C VAL A 263 8.33 13.70 8.05
N ARG A 264 7.94 13.08 9.16
CA ARG A 264 8.83 12.90 10.32
C ARG A 264 8.68 11.54 10.95
N THR A 265 9.80 11.03 11.44
CA THR A 265 9.79 9.91 12.37
C THR A 265 9.67 10.43 13.80
N LEU A 266 8.62 10.02 14.50
CA LEU A 266 8.38 10.36 15.90
C LEU A 266 8.51 9.10 16.76
N ALA A 267 9.28 9.20 17.85
CA ALA A 267 9.54 8.10 18.79
C ALA A 267 8.80 8.27 20.12
N GLY A 268 8.95 7.30 21.02
CA GLY A 268 8.41 7.34 22.37
C GLY A 268 6.96 6.90 22.50
N TYR A 269 6.42 6.21 21.49
CA TYR A 269 5.08 5.62 21.58
C TYR A 269 5.14 4.26 22.29
N ARG A 270 4.08 3.90 22.99
CA ARG A 270 3.89 2.52 23.42
C ARG A 270 3.00 1.79 22.42
N ARG A 271 3.51 0.71 21.83
CA ARG A 271 2.74 -0.17 20.94
C ARG A 271 2.32 -1.44 21.68
N ASN A 272 1.02 -1.73 21.63
CA ASN A 272 0.49 -3.02 22.06
C ASN A 272 -0.47 -3.54 20.99
N ARG A 273 -0.13 -4.69 20.39
CA ARG A 273 -0.78 -5.20 19.16
C ARG A 273 -0.76 -4.10 18.08
N SER A 274 -1.91 -3.75 17.53
CA SER A 274 -2.08 -2.72 16.50
C SER A 274 -2.32 -1.31 17.05
N ARG A 275 -2.29 -1.12 18.37
CA ARG A 275 -2.61 0.17 19.01
C ARG A 275 -1.36 0.89 19.49
N TYR A 276 -1.38 2.20 19.30
CA TYR A 276 -0.34 3.13 19.74
C TYR A 276 -0.89 4.02 20.83
N TRP A 277 -0.09 4.21 21.87
CA TRP A 277 -0.41 5.08 22.99
C TRP A 277 0.66 6.15 23.14
N VAL A 278 0.19 7.38 23.35
CA VAL A 278 1.05 8.50 23.73
C VAL A 278 1.52 8.28 25.18
N THR A 279 2.80 8.50 25.41
CA THR A 279 3.46 8.44 26.71
C THR A 279 4.11 9.80 27.01
N GLN A 280 4.70 9.95 28.20
CA GLN A 280 5.50 11.14 28.53
C GLN A 280 6.73 11.31 27.62
N ALA A 281 7.24 10.21 27.05
CA ALA A 281 8.40 10.23 26.15
C ALA A 281 8.02 10.47 24.68
N THR A 282 6.72 10.49 24.34
CA THR A 282 6.28 10.66 22.96
C THR A 282 6.69 12.01 22.42
N GLN A 283 7.47 11.98 21.34
CA GLN A 283 7.84 13.16 20.60
C GLN A 283 6.61 13.76 19.93
N ARG A 284 6.49 15.09 19.97
CA ARG A 284 5.41 15.82 19.30
C ARG A 284 5.90 16.38 17.98
N HIS A 285 5.02 16.39 16.99
CA HIS A 285 5.26 17.12 15.76
C HIS A 285 5.49 18.61 16.09
N PRO A 286 6.55 19.25 15.58
CA PRO A 286 6.83 20.66 15.89
C PRO A 286 5.84 21.62 15.20
N VAL A 287 5.27 21.19 14.08
CA VAL A 287 4.21 21.92 13.36
C VAL A 287 2.87 21.33 13.73
N ILE A 288 1.99 22.12 14.34
CA ILE A 288 0.67 21.66 14.77
C ILE A 288 -0.41 22.63 14.35
N SER A 289 -1.59 22.07 14.09
CA SER A 289 -2.82 22.83 13.91
C SER A 289 -3.58 22.88 15.22
N TRP A 290 -4.07 24.08 15.55
CA TRP A 290 -4.90 24.32 16.73
C TRP A 290 -6.30 24.65 16.23
N TRP A 291 -7.30 23.94 16.73
CA TRP A 291 -8.69 24.05 16.30
C TRP A 291 -9.52 24.81 17.34
#